data_AF-A0A9N7UBT4-F1
#
_entry.id   AF-A0A9N7UBT4-F1
#
_cell.length_a   1.000
_cell.length_b   1.000
_cell.length_c   1.000
_cell.angle_alpha   90.00
_cell.angle_beta   90.00
_cell.angle_gamma   90.00
#
_symmetry.space_group_name_H-M   'P 1'
#
loop_
_entity.id
_entity.type
_entity.pdbx_description
1 polymer ?
#
loop_
_entity_poly.entity_id
_entity_poly.type
_entity_poly.pdbx_seq_one_letter_code
_entity_poly.pdbx_strand_id
1 'polypeptide(L)'
;MQIDAGMGQVVVADKYKRTYFLSGLAFYRLGRLGMKHVTVGAGGLWGTCHANKVYKYVAGDFKLAKGLSMYQVDAGGDGQIVGVGSGRHNAYCLKEEKALGYCGRNTLNWTSLSRKMMYYSCGPRMGCWGVDKSHRIWVTKNISPTNCSTSGWTAVPGPRMKMIEVSSDGKVYGVTTTGKIYQRARITNGCRQGKSWVHVPICMPVRHVSFDQWNLWIVTTSAWLSILLILLLLLLLLLLLLLLLLLLLLLLLLLLLLLLLLLLLLLLLLLLLLLLLLLLLLLLLLLLLLLLLLLLLLLLLLLLLLSSYYYYYSCYYYYSYYSYSCYYYYSCYYSFYYSWRSSSYHSSYNSSCHSVLLLVVPLVLPLVLLLVVPLVLPLILLLVVPLVLPLVLPLVRPLVLPLVLHPSYYSSYHSSYLSSYYSSYLSSYHPSYYSSYHSSYYSSYLSSYYSSYLSSYYSSYLSSYHPSYYSSYHSSYHSSLYSSYQSSSSYQSSSSDQSSSS
;
A
#
# COMPACT_ATOMS: atom_id res chain seq x y z
N MET A 1 17.80 -33.48 21.65
CA MET A 1 16.63 -32.91 20.96
C MET A 1 15.81 -34.01 20.34
N GLN A 2 14.56 -34.10 20.77
CA GLN A 2 13.51 -35.00 20.32
C GLN A 2 12.16 -34.30 20.49
N ILE A 3 11.20 -34.59 19.64
CA ILE A 3 9.85 -34.03 19.65
C ILE A 3 8.83 -35.16 19.59
N ASP A 4 7.69 -34.99 20.22
CA ASP A 4 6.55 -35.88 20.01
C ASP A 4 5.25 -35.09 19.97
N ALA A 5 4.29 -35.59 19.19
CA ALA A 5 3.00 -34.97 18.98
C ALA A 5 1.91 -36.04 18.98
N GLY A 6 0.84 -35.80 19.73
CA GLY A 6 -0.26 -36.74 19.87
C GLY A 6 -1.42 -36.11 20.63
N MET A 7 -2.65 -36.41 20.19
CA MET A 7 -3.89 -35.93 20.82
C MET A 7 -3.98 -34.39 20.93
N GLY A 8 -3.46 -33.68 19.92
CA GLY A 8 -3.42 -32.21 19.84
C GLY A 8 -2.33 -31.57 20.70
N GLN A 9 -1.48 -32.37 21.34
CA GLN A 9 -0.41 -31.90 22.21
C GLN A 9 0.95 -32.11 21.56
N VAL A 10 1.91 -31.22 21.84
CA VAL A 10 3.28 -31.30 21.32
C VAL A 10 4.26 -31.10 22.45
N VAL A 11 5.22 -32.00 22.56
CA VAL A 11 6.21 -32.03 23.65
C VAL A 11 7.61 -32.20 23.10
N VAL A 12 8.57 -31.53 23.72
CA VAL A 12 9.96 -31.47 23.23
C VAL A 12 10.92 -31.69 24.38
N ALA A 13 11.93 -32.53 24.16
CA ALA A 13 13.13 -32.57 24.98
C ALA A 13 14.27 -31.87 24.23
N ASP A 14 14.86 -30.82 24.80
CA ASP A 14 15.88 -30.01 24.13
C ASP A 14 17.29 -30.69 24.13
N LYS A 15 18.34 -29.95 23.74
CA LYS A 15 19.71 -30.48 23.71
C LYS A 15 20.31 -30.68 25.11
N TYR A 16 19.80 -29.95 26.09
CA TYR A 16 20.15 -30.03 27.51
C TYR A 16 19.22 -30.95 28.29
N LYS A 17 18.38 -31.73 27.59
CA LYS A 17 17.40 -32.66 28.16
C LYS A 17 16.28 -31.95 28.94
N ARG A 18 16.09 -30.64 28.79
CA ARG A 18 14.97 -29.91 29.39
C ARG A 18 13.71 -30.19 28.58
N THR A 19 12.60 -30.44 29.26
CA THR A 19 11.32 -30.79 28.65
C THR A 19 10.40 -29.58 28.54
N TYR A 20 9.63 -29.52 27.46
CA TYR A 20 8.70 -28.44 27.15
C TYR A 20 7.41 -28.97 26.54
N PHE A 21 6.30 -28.28 26.75
CA PHE A 21 5.06 -28.45 26.01
C PHE A 21 4.78 -27.21 25.18
N LEU A 22 4.15 -27.38 24.03
CA LEU A 22 3.67 -26.27 23.21
C LEU A 22 2.30 -25.81 23.72
N SER A 23 2.13 -24.51 23.89
CA SER A 23 0.83 -23.88 24.10
C SER A 23 0.78 -22.58 23.31
N GLY A 24 -0.25 -22.43 22.46
CA GLY A 24 -0.28 -21.37 21.46
C GLY A 24 0.93 -21.46 20.53
N LEU A 25 1.77 -20.42 20.55
CA LEU A 25 2.99 -20.31 19.73
C LEU A 25 4.28 -20.47 20.56
N ALA A 26 4.19 -20.79 21.85
CA ALA A 26 5.32 -20.78 22.77
C ALA A 26 5.53 -22.13 23.47
N PHE A 27 6.81 -22.45 23.71
CA PHE A 27 7.22 -23.63 24.47
C PHE A 27 7.36 -23.29 25.95
N TYR A 28 6.60 -23.97 26.80
CA TYR A 28 6.61 -23.82 28.25
C TYR A 28 7.28 -25.02 28.91
N ARG A 29 8.09 -24.77 29.94
CA ARG A 29 8.88 -25.82 30.59
C ARG A 29 7.99 -26.81 31.33
N LEU A 30 8.16 -28.11 31.06
CA LEU A 30 7.50 -29.21 31.75
C LEU A 30 8.42 -29.75 32.86
N GLY A 31 8.08 -29.48 34.12
CA GLY A 31 8.79 -30.04 35.27
C GLY A 31 10.27 -29.62 35.36
N ARG A 32 10.98 -30.21 36.33
CA ARG A 32 12.40 -29.93 36.58
C ARG A 32 13.35 -31.02 36.10
N LEU A 33 12.84 -32.25 35.96
CA LEU A 33 13.62 -33.42 35.59
C LEU A 33 14.00 -33.39 34.10
N GLY A 34 15.25 -33.74 33.81
CA GLY A 34 15.74 -33.82 32.45
C GLY A 34 15.38 -35.14 31.76
N MET A 35 14.69 -35.07 30.64
CA MET A 35 14.34 -36.23 29.81
C MET A 35 15.17 -36.25 28.53
N LYS A 36 15.66 -37.44 28.16
CA LYS A 36 16.29 -37.65 26.84
C LYS A 36 15.25 -37.97 25.76
N HIS A 37 14.07 -38.43 26.17
CA HIS A 37 12.93 -38.75 25.33
C HIS A 37 11.64 -38.48 26.13
N VAL A 38 10.70 -37.77 25.53
CA VAL A 38 9.39 -37.41 26.09
C VAL A 38 8.33 -37.70 25.02
N THR A 39 7.18 -38.20 25.45
CA THR A 39 6.08 -38.63 24.57
C THR A 39 4.73 -38.21 25.12
N VAL A 40 3.78 -37.98 24.23
CA VAL A 40 2.40 -37.61 24.55
C VAL A 40 1.42 -38.30 23.61
N GLY A 41 0.29 -38.75 24.13
CA GLY A 41 -0.75 -39.41 23.34
C GLY A 41 -1.89 -39.90 24.23
N ALA A 42 -2.69 -40.87 23.77
CA ALA A 42 -3.83 -41.37 24.55
C ALA A 42 -3.38 -42.01 25.88
N GLY A 43 -2.15 -42.53 25.95
CA GLY A 43 -1.56 -43.05 27.18
C GLY A 43 -1.15 -41.96 28.20
N GLY A 44 -1.30 -40.68 27.86
CA GLY A 44 -0.87 -39.53 28.65
C GLY A 44 0.56 -39.09 28.36
N LEU A 45 1.16 -38.32 29.28
CA LEU A 45 2.52 -37.80 29.12
C LEU A 45 3.55 -38.66 29.87
N TRP A 46 4.52 -39.19 29.12
CA TRP A 46 5.58 -40.06 29.63
C TRP A 46 6.95 -39.63 29.15
N GLY A 47 8.00 -40.15 29.77
CA GLY A 47 9.35 -39.91 29.30
C GLY A 47 10.38 -40.82 29.94
N THR A 48 11.58 -40.80 29.37
CA THR A 48 12.76 -41.47 29.94
C THR A 48 13.87 -40.47 30.17
N CYS A 49 14.52 -40.57 31.34
CA CYS A 49 15.65 -39.72 31.69
C CYS A 49 16.97 -40.30 31.16
N HIS A 50 18.07 -39.58 31.33
CA HIS A 50 19.39 -40.02 30.86
C HIS A 50 19.84 -41.37 31.46
N ALA A 51 19.43 -41.66 32.70
CA ALA A 51 19.70 -42.94 33.37
C ALA A 51 18.75 -44.08 32.95
N ASN A 52 18.00 -43.91 31.86
CA ASN A 52 17.01 -44.87 31.34
C ASN A 52 15.81 -45.15 32.28
N LYS A 53 15.64 -44.39 33.37
CA LYS A 53 14.43 -44.54 34.22
C LYS A 53 13.21 -43.96 33.53
N VAL A 54 12.06 -44.62 33.66
CA VAL A 54 10.77 -44.20 33.07
C VAL A 54 10.01 -43.31 34.06
N TYR A 55 9.36 -42.28 33.55
CA TYR A 55 8.54 -41.34 34.33
C TYR A 55 7.19 -41.11 33.64
N LYS A 56 6.15 -40.93 34.44
CA LYS A 56 4.84 -40.42 34.00
C LYS A 56 4.63 -39.04 34.60
N TYR A 57 4.08 -38.12 33.84
CA TYR A 57 3.68 -36.81 34.37
C TYR A 57 2.31 -36.91 35.03
N VAL A 58 2.26 -36.55 36.31
CA VAL A 58 1.07 -36.67 37.16
C VAL A 58 0.99 -35.43 38.02
N ALA A 59 -0.15 -34.75 38.01
CA ALA A 59 -0.44 -33.58 38.86
C ALA A 59 0.67 -32.51 38.82
N GLY A 60 1.11 -32.14 37.61
CA GLY A 60 2.07 -31.03 37.41
C GLY A 60 3.55 -31.43 37.43
N ASP A 61 3.90 -32.70 37.66
CA ASP A 61 5.30 -33.12 37.76
C ASP A 61 5.56 -34.57 37.29
N PHE A 62 6.80 -34.86 36.90
CA PHE A 62 7.22 -36.20 36.49
C PHE A 62 7.47 -37.10 37.70
N LYS A 63 6.63 -38.12 37.85
CA LYS A 63 6.76 -39.15 38.89
C LYS A 63 7.44 -40.39 38.33
N LEU A 64 8.43 -40.89 39.06
CA LEU A 64 9.17 -42.09 38.69
C LEU A 64 8.19 -43.26 38.57
N ALA A 65 8.16 -43.89 37.41
CA ALA A 65 7.45 -45.13 37.15
C ALA A 65 8.39 -46.30 37.50
N LYS A 66 8.36 -46.76 38.76
CA LYS A 66 9.24 -47.85 39.22
C LYS A 66 9.01 -49.09 38.36
N GLY A 67 10.08 -49.74 37.91
CA GLY A 67 9.99 -50.90 37.01
C GLY A 67 11.22 -51.00 36.11
N LEU A 68 10.99 -51.35 34.84
CA LEU A 68 12.07 -51.51 33.86
C LEU A 68 12.70 -50.17 33.46
N SER A 69 14.00 -50.22 33.18
CA SER A 69 14.72 -49.14 32.51
C SER A 69 14.59 -49.24 30.99
N MET A 70 14.35 -48.10 30.33
CA MET A 70 14.05 -48.02 28.90
C MET A 70 14.90 -46.96 28.18
N TYR A 71 15.27 -47.30 26.94
CA TYR A 71 15.91 -46.37 26.04
C TYR A 71 14.94 -45.30 25.51
N GLN A 72 13.70 -45.70 25.27
CA GLN A 72 12.63 -44.88 24.71
C GLN A 72 11.28 -45.49 25.13
N VAL A 73 10.26 -44.64 25.26
CA VAL A 73 8.85 -45.01 25.49
C VAL A 73 7.96 -44.23 24.54
N ASP A 74 6.79 -44.74 24.20
CA ASP A 74 5.80 -44.05 23.37
C ASP A 74 4.39 -44.21 23.98
N ALA A 75 3.64 -43.12 23.99
CA ALA A 75 2.30 -42.99 24.57
C ALA A 75 1.20 -42.79 23.51
N GLY A 76 1.52 -42.94 22.23
CA GLY A 76 0.57 -42.78 21.11
C GLY A 76 -0.46 -43.90 20.94
N GLY A 77 -0.31 -45.01 21.67
CA GLY A 77 -1.25 -46.15 21.64
C GLY A 77 -2.69 -45.81 22.08
N ASP A 78 -3.55 -46.82 22.12
CA ASP A 78 -4.94 -46.73 22.61
C ASP A 78 -4.98 -46.84 24.15
N GLY A 79 -4.23 -45.97 24.83
CA GLY A 79 -4.09 -45.95 26.29
C GLY A 79 -2.93 -46.77 26.85
N GLN A 80 -2.46 -47.81 26.14
CA GLN A 80 -1.25 -48.56 26.50
C GLN A 80 0.02 -47.77 26.20
N ILE A 81 1.11 -48.07 26.93
CA ILE A 81 2.44 -47.51 26.67
C ILE A 81 3.32 -48.59 26.08
N VAL A 82 4.15 -48.23 25.10
CA VAL A 82 5.17 -49.12 24.58
C VAL A 82 6.56 -48.56 24.81
N GLY A 83 7.57 -49.41 24.74
CA GLY A 83 8.94 -48.94 24.91
C GLY A 83 10.00 -49.97 24.58
N VAL A 84 11.24 -49.51 24.59
CA VAL A 84 12.43 -50.32 24.29
C VAL A 84 13.28 -50.44 25.55
N GLY A 85 13.45 -51.65 26.06
CA GLY A 85 14.22 -51.90 27.28
C GLY A 85 15.72 -51.63 27.10
N SER A 86 16.36 -51.06 28.13
CA SER A 86 17.75 -50.61 28.06
C SER A 86 18.82 -51.72 28.19
N GLY A 87 18.42 -52.96 28.49
CA GLY A 87 19.37 -54.07 28.64
C GLY A 87 19.62 -54.82 27.32
N ARG A 88 18.56 -55.42 26.75
CA ARG A 88 18.65 -56.29 25.57
C ARG A 88 17.93 -55.76 24.34
N HIS A 89 17.48 -54.50 24.36
CA HIS A 89 16.67 -53.89 23.30
C HIS A 89 15.35 -54.62 23.04
N ASN A 90 14.82 -55.37 24.00
CA ASN A 90 13.51 -56.01 23.87
C ASN A 90 12.42 -54.92 23.82
N ALA A 91 11.42 -55.12 22.96
CA ALA A 91 10.20 -54.31 22.99
C ALA A 91 9.31 -54.73 24.17
N TYR A 92 8.69 -53.75 24.80
CA TYR A 92 7.79 -53.94 25.94
C TYR A 92 6.48 -53.18 25.72
N CYS A 93 5.44 -53.62 26.42
CA CYS A 93 4.15 -52.96 26.49
C CYS A 93 3.65 -52.94 27.94
N LEU A 94 3.06 -51.82 28.35
CA LEU A 94 2.37 -51.61 29.61
C LEU A 94 0.89 -51.43 29.31
N LYS A 95 0.06 -52.26 29.94
CA LYS A 95 -1.40 -52.29 29.76
C LYS A 95 -2.04 -50.93 30.08
N GLU A 96 -3.10 -50.59 29.34
CA GLU A 96 -3.82 -49.32 29.47
C GLU A 96 -4.27 -49.02 30.91
N GLU A 97 -4.83 -50.01 31.62
CA GLU A 97 -5.36 -49.86 32.97
C GLU A 97 -4.26 -49.38 33.93
N LYS A 98 -3.06 -49.96 33.78
CA LYS A 98 -1.90 -49.61 34.61
C LYS A 98 -1.27 -48.29 34.18
N ALA A 99 -1.24 -48.01 32.88
CA ALA A 99 -0.72 -46.77 32.34
C ALA A 99 -1.56 -45.58 32.78
N LEU A 100 -2.86 -45.59 32.49
CA LEU A 100 -3.80 -44.50 32.77
C LEU A 100 -3.99 -44.31 34.27
N GLY A 101 -4.17 -45.39 35.04
CA GLY A 101 -4.35 -45.36 36.49
C GLY A 101 -3.10 -45.02 37.30
N TYR A 102 -1.90 -44.92 36.69
CA TYR A 102 -0.68 -44.69 37.45
C TYR A 102 -0.65 -43.31 38.14
N CYS A 103 -0.46 -43.33 39.47
CA CYS A 103 -0.45 -42.14 40.34
C CYS A 103 0.92 -41.86 41.01
N GLY A 104 1.98 -42.61 40.67
CA GLY A 104 3.35 -42.32 41.15
C GLY A 104 3.87 -43.14 42.33
N ARG A 105 3.10 -44.10 42.87
CA ARG A 105 3.49 -44.87 44.07
C ARG A 105 3.91 -46.32 43.81
N ASN A 106 3.35 -46.94 42.76
CA ASN A 106 3.43 -48.39 42.53
C ASN A 106 4.55 -48.80 41.56
N THR A 107 4.98 -50.06 41.63
CA THR A 107 5.84 -50.66 40.59
C THR A 107 4.98 -51.11 39.41
N LEU A 108 5.42 -50.79 38.20
CA LEU A 108 4.77 -51.15 36.94
C LEU A 108 5.38 -52.43 36.37
N ASN A 109 4.52 -53.39 36.09
CA ASN A 109 4.89 -54.65 35.43
C ASN A 109 4.67 -54.52 33.92
N TRP A 110 5.76 -54.66 33.17
CA TRP A 110 5.78 -54.56 31.71
C TRP A 110 5.76 -55.94 31.08
N THR A 111 4.96 -56.11 30.03
CA THR A 111 4.92 -57.33 29.23
C THR A 111 6.00 -57.28 28.16
N SER A 112 6.90 -58.28 28.15
CA SER A 112 7.91 -58.42 27.09
C SER A 112 7.25 -58.88 25.79
N LEU A 113 7.66 -58.28 24.68
CA LEU A 113 7.25 -58.69 23.33
C LEU A 113 8.38 -59.46 22.66
N SER A 114 8.05 -60.22 21.61
CA SER A 114 8.99 -61.13 20.94
C SER A 114 10.10 -60.44 20.12
N ARG A 115 9.97 -59.13 19.86
CA ARG A 115 10.87 -58.41 18.95
C ARG A 115 11.87 -57.52 19.69
N LYS A 116 13.08 -57.44 19.14
CA LYS A 116 14.11 -56.49 19.57
C LYS A 116 14.09 -55.25 18.69
N MET A 117 14.02 -54.07 19.31
CA MET A 117 13.87 -52.78 18.67
C MET A 117 14.91 -51.77 19.18
N MET A 118 15.18 -50.73 18.39
CA MET A 118 15.87 -49.53 18.85
C MET A 118 14.91 -48.34 19.02
N TYR A 119 13.76 -48.38 18.35
CA TYR A 119 12.69 -47.38 18.45
C TYR A 119 11.33 -48.06 18.26
N TYR A 120 10.31 -47.69 19.03
CA TYR A 120 8.99 -48.30 18.97
C TYR A 120 7.88 -47.26 19.25
N SER A 121 6.91 -47.16 18.35
CA SER A 121 5.81 -46.17 18.38
C SER A 121 4.49 -46.81 17.96
N CYS A 122 3.38 -46.37 18.54
CA CYS A 122 2.03 -46.88 18.34
C CYS A 122 1.06 -45.73 18.04
N GLY A 123 0.04 -46.02 17.23
CA GLY A 123 -1.12 -45.15 17.09
C GLY A 123 -2.36 -45.80 17.69
N PRO A 124 -3.43 -45.04 17.95
CA PRO A 124 -4.70 -45.59 18.41
C PRO A 124 -5.30 -46.42 17.27
N ARG A 125 -5.51 -47.72 17.52
CA ARG A 125 -6.20 -48.68 16.60
C ARG A 125 -5.52 -48.95 15.24
N MET A 126 -4.39 -48.31 14.93
CA MET A 126 -3.64 -48.50 13.68
C MET A 126 -2.41 -49.42 13.84
N GLY A 127 -2.27 -50.05 15.00
CA GLY A 127 -1.13 -50.92 15.32
C GLY A 127 0.11 -50.10 15.66
N CYS A 128 1.26 -50.75 15.61
CA CYS A 128 2.51 -50.16 16.03
C CYS A 128 3.64 -50.45 15.05
N TRP A 129 4.57 -49.51 14.99
CA TRP A 129 5.72 -49.52 14.10
C TRP A 129 7.00 -49.40 14.91
N GLY A 130 8.03 -50.09 14.45
CA GLY A 130 9.32 -50.06 15.11
C GLY A 130 10.48 -50.18 14.14
N VAL A 131 11.63 -49.76 14.62
CA VAL A 131 12.91 -49.90 13.92
C VAL A 131 13.80 -50.81 14.76
N ASP A 132 14.43 -51.80 14.12
CA ASP A 132 15.40 -52.68 14.80
C ASP A 132 16.83 -52.12 14.79
N LYS A 133 17.75 -52.73 15.53
CA LYS A 133 19.16 -52.30 15.60
C LYS A 133 19.91 -52.34 14.27
N SER A 134 19.37 -53.03 13.27
CA SER A 134 19.90 -53.05 11.90
C SER A 134 19.22 -52.00 11.02
N HIS A 135 18.50 -51.04 11.61
CA HIS A 135 17.76 -49.98 10.91
C HIS A 135 16.66 -50.50 9.98
N ARG A 136 16.15 -51.73 10.21
CA ARG A 136 15.03 -52.29 9.44
C ARG A 136 13.71 -51.95 10.11
N ILE A 137 12.67 -51.82 9.30
CA ILE A 137 11.35 -51.37 9.72
C ILE A 137 10.44 -52.57 9.92
N TRP A 138 9.67 -52.54 10.99
CA TRP A 138 8.76 -53.60 11.39
C TRP A 138 7.41 -53.01 11.78
N VAL A 139 6.35 -53.73 11.45
CA VAL A 139 4.98 -53.38 11.84
C VAL A 139 4.33 -54.55 12.56
N THR A 140 3.58 -54.25 13.61
CA THR A 140 2.58 -55.15 14.18
C THR A 140 1.21 -54.52 14.01
N LYS A 141 0.32 -55.21 13.29
CA LYS A 141 -0.94 -54.63 12.80
C LYS A 141 -1.95 -54.42 13.92
N ASN A 142 -1.94 -55.30 14.91
CA ASN A 142 -2.75 -55.22 16.12
C ASN A 142 -1.85 -55.38 17.34
N ILE A 143 -2.10 -54.52 18.33
CA ILE A 143 -1.70 -54.73 19.71
C ILE A 143 -2.95 -54.51 20.57
N SER A 144 -3.20 -55.40 21.52
CA SER A 144 -4.30 -55.22 22.46
C SER A 144 -3.86 -54.34 23.64
N PRO A 145 -4.59 -53.26 23.96
CA PRO A 145 -4.21 -52.36 25.05
C PRO A 145 -4.38 -53.00 26.44
N THR A 146 -5.27 -53.98 26.58
CA THR A 146 -5.59 -54.61 27.88
C THR A 146 -4.66 -55.75 28.26
N ASN A 147 -4.08 -56.45 27.28
CA ASN A 147 -3.24 -57.62 27.53
C ASN A 147 -1.88 -57.61 26.80
N CYS A 148 -1.60 -56.58 26.00
CA CYS A 148 -0.37 -56.42 25.23
C CYS A 148 -0.11 -57.55 24.20
N SER A 149 -1.11 -58.36 23.83
CA SER A 149 -0.97 -59.38 22.79
C SER A 149 -0.81 -58.72 21.42
N THR A 150 0.11 -59.21 20.60
CA THR A 150 0.37 -58.68 19.25
C THR A 150 0.00 -59.69 18.17
N SER A 151 -0.36 -59.21 16.98
CA SER A 151 -0.61 -60.06 15.80
C SER A 151 0.67 -60.56 15.10
N GLY A 152 1.80 -60.63 15.82
CA GLY A 152 3.11 -60.86 15.23
C GLY A 152 3.71 -59.63 14.54
N TRP A 153 4.95 -59.77 14.07
CA TRP A 153 5.75 -58.71 13.49
C TRP A 153 6.08 -59.00 12.03
N THR A 154 5.80 -58.06 11.15
CA THR A 154 6.09 -58.16 9.71
C THR A 154 7.17 -57.14 9.33
N ALA A 155 8.17 -57.58 8.57
CA ALA A 155 9.18 -56.68 8.01
C ALA A 155 8.55 -55.80 6.92
N VAL A 156 8.86 -54.51 6.92
CA VAL A 156 8.42 -53.57 5.89
C VAL A 156 9.64 -53.12 5.10
N PRO A 157 9.74 -53.46 3.79
CA PRO A 157 10.80 -52.96 2.94
C PRO A 157 10.82 -51.43 2.89
N GLY A 158 12.01 -50.84 2.91
CA GLY A 158 12.16 -49.39 2.95
C GLY A 158 13.60 -48.94 3.21
N PRO A 159 13.81 -47.61 3.27
CA PRO A 159 15.10 -47.05 3.61
C PRO A 159 15.50 -47.40 5.05
N ARG A 160 16.81 -47.35 5.34
CA ARG A 160 17.32 -47.59 6.70
C ARG A 160 16.92 -46.45 7.61
N MET A 161 16.07 -46.72 8.60
CA MET A 161 15.52 -45.72 9.53
C MET A 161 16.26 -45.70 10.86
N LYS A 162 16.32 -44.54 11.51
CA LYS A 162 16.81 -44.40 12.89
C LYS A 162 15.66 -44.25 13.90
N MET A 163 14.50 -43.80 13.45
CA MET A 163 13.27 -43.67 14.25
C MET A 163 12.05 -43.68 13.33
N ILE A 164 10.88 -43.94 13.94
CA ILE A 164 9.57 -43.97 13.28
C ILE A 164 8.50 -43.53 14.30
N GLU A 165 7.53 -42.73 13.87
CA GLU A 165 6.38 -42.32 14.68
C GLU A 165 5.07 -42.67 13.97
N VAL A 166 4.06 -42.99 14.78
CA VAL A 166 2.68 -43.25 14.35
C VAL A 166 1.79 -42.19 15.00
N SER A 167 1.03 -41.46 14.20
CA SER A 167 0.14 -40.40 14.67
C SER A 167 -1.20 -40.92 15.17
N SER A 168 -1.98 -40.04 15.81
CA SER A 168 -3.33 -40.35 16.26
C SER A 168 -4.30 -40.74 15.13
N ASP A 169 -4.09 -40.22 13.91
CA ASP A 169 -4.84 -40.56 12.70
C ASP A 169 -4.20 -41.70 11.88
N GLY A 170 -3.15 -42.35 12.42
CA GLY A 170 -2.50 -43.52 11.85
C GLY A 170 -1.59 -43.26 10.65
N LYS A 171 -1.20 -42.00 10.43
CA LYS A 171 -0.07 -41.69 9.54
C LYS A 171 1.22 -42.16 10.19
N VAL A 172 2.16 -42.56 9.36
CA VAL A 172 3.46 -43.07 9.81
C VAL A 172 4.55 -42.30 9.11
N TYR A 173 5.43 -41.70 9.91
CA TYR A 173 6.59 -40.96 9.45
C TYR A 173 7.86 -41.54 10.05
N GLY A 174 8.92 -41.61 9.27
CA GLY A 174 10.21 -42.08 9.74
C GLY A 174 11.35 -41.23 9.23
N VAL A 175 12.43 -41.19 9.98
CA VAL A 175 13.66 -40.49 9.59
C VAL A 175 14.73 -41.52 9.31
N THR A 176 15.41 -41.39 8.16
CA THR A 176 16.51 -42.25 7.78
C THR A 176 17.76 -42.01 8.64
N THR A 177 18.71 -42.95 8.60
CA THR A 177 20.05 -42.76 9.20
C THR A 177 20.77 -41.53 8.65
N THR A 178 20.49 -41.17 7.39
CA THR A 178 21.01 -39.97 6.71
C THR A 178 20.20 -38.69 6.97
N GLY A 179 19.10 -38.76 7.73
CA GLY A 179 18.29 -37.58 8.09
C GLY A 179 17.23 -37.17 7.08
N LYS A 180 16.86 -38.03 6.12
CA LYS A 180 15.72 -37.79 5.22
C LYS A 180 14.41 -38.23 5.88
N ILE A 181 13.30 -37.54 5.60
CA ILE A 181 11.97 -37.93 6.09
C ILE A 181 11.24 -38.74 5.01
N TYR A 182 10.56 -39.81 5.43
CA TYR A 182 9.61 -40.54 4.59
C TYR A 182 8.29 -40.73 5.31
N GLN A 183 7.19 -40.56 4.57
CA GLN A 183 5.85 -40.96 4.98
C GLN A 183 5.52 -42.34 4.42
N ARG A 184 4.88 -43.20 5.21
CA ARG A 184 4.30 -44.45 4.70
C ARG A 184 2.97 -44.14 4.02
N ALA A 185 2.87 -44.43 2.73
CA ALA A 185 1.68 -44.17 1.93
C ALA A 185 0.75 -45.39 1.85
N ARG A 186 -0.53 -45.08 1.59
CA ARG A 186 -1.62 -46.06 1.36
C ARG A 186 -1.86 -47.01 2.56
N ILE A 187 -1.70 -46.51 3.79
CA ILE A 187 -2.17 -47.20 5.00
C ILE A 187 -3.70 -47.12 5.01
N THR A 188 -4.37 -48.26 5.15
CA THR A 188 -5.82 -48.37 5.28
C THR A 188 -6.17 -49.46 6.30
N ASN A 189 -7.44 -49.55 6.71
CA ASN A 189 -7.90 -50.62 7.61
C ASN A 189 -7.62 -52.03 7.06
N GLY A 190 -7.76 -52.24 5.74
CA GLY A 190 -7.43 -53.50 5.08
C GLY A 190 -5.93 -53.72 4.80
N CYS A 191 -5.13 -52.65 4.78
CA CYS A 191 -3.69 -52.70 4.53
C CYS A 191 -2.91 -51.83 5.53
N ARG A 192 -2.84 -52.29 6.78
CA ARG A 192 -2.21 -51.52 7.88
C ARG A 192 -0.71 -51.33 7.72
N GLN A 193 -0.03 -52.18 6.95
CA GLN A 193 1.38 -51.99 6.60
C GLN A 193 1.62 -50.96 5.49
N GLY A 194 0.56 -50.44 4.84
CA GLY A 194 0.68 -49.56 3.68
C GLY A 194 1.41 -50.20 2.47
N LYS A 195 1.64 -49.43 1.41
CA LYS A 195 2.23 -49.95 0.16
C LYS A 195 3.61 -49.41 -0.17
N SER A 196 3.88 -48.14 0.06
CA SER A 196 5.13 -47.50 -0.37
C SER A 196 5.60 -46.42 0.62
N TRP A 197 6.86 -46.02 0.47
CA TRP A 197 7.43 -44.86 1.17
C TRP A 197 7.46 -43.67 0.22
N VAL A 198 6.96 -42.53 0.67
CA VAL A 198 6.98 -41.27 -0.05
C VAL A 198 7.97 -40.34 0.64
N HIS A 199 8.95 -39.85 -0.12
CA HIS A 199 9.94 -38.90 0.40
C HIS A 199 9.28 -37.55 0.69
N VAL A 200 9.53 -36.98 1.86
CA VAL A 200 9.12 -35.62 2.20
C VAL A 200 10.33 -34.72 2.01
N PRO A 201 10.35 -33.85 0.98
CA PRO A 201 11.52 -33.04 0.66
C PRO A 201 11.72 -31.97 1.73
N ILE A 202 12.82 -32.10 2.48
CA ILE A 202 13.29 -31.09 3.44
C ILE A 202 14.76 -30.78 3.10
N CYS A 203 15.11 -29.49 3.07
CA CYS A 203 16.44 -29.00 2.67
C CYS A 203 17.55 -29.25 3.71
N MET A 204 17.21 -29.77 4.89
CA MET A 204 18.13 -29.99 6.00
C MET A 204 18.03 -31.42 6.53
N PRO A 205 19.12 -32.02 7.01
CA PRO A 205 19.07 -33.30 7.70
C PRO A 205 18.23 -33.18 8.98
N VAL A 206 17.29 -34.12 9.11
CA VAL A 206 16.34 -34.18 10.21
C VAL A 206 16.87 -35.14 11.28
N ARG A 207 16.78 -34.72 12.54
CA ARG A 207 17.12 -35.52 13.71
C ARG A 207 15.95 -36.37 14.17
N HIS A 208 14.76 -35.79 14.23
CA HIS A 208 13.55 -36.42 14.78
C HIS A 208 12.30 -35.80 14.15
N VAL A 209 11.21 -36.56 14.06
CA VAL A 209 9.94 -36.15 13.46
C VAL A 209 8.79 -36.67 14.32
N SER A 210 7.68 -35.94 14.39
CA SER A 210 6.40 -36.48 14.83
C SER A 210 5.28 -35.80 14.04
N PHE A 211 4.09 -36.38 14.01
CA PHE A 211 2.96 -35.86 13.25
C PHE A 211 1.69 -36.02 14.06
N ASP A 212 0.88 -34.97 14.11
CA ASP A 212 -0.46 -35.05 14.71
C ASP A 212 -1.35 -33.94 14.15
N GLN A 213 -2.64 -34.25 13.96
CA GLN A 213 -3.66 -33.30 13.49
C GLN A 213 -3.18 -32.40 12.33
N TRP A 214 -2.72 -33.00 11.24
CA TRP A 214 -2.25 -32.31 10.02
C TRP A 214 -0.96 -31.49 10.16
N ASN A 215 -0.29 -31.53 11.31
CA ASN A 215 0.96 -30.81 11.54
C ASN A 215 2.14 -31.78 11.60
N LEU A 216 3.14 -31.53 10.74
CA LEU A 216 4.41 -32.26 10.74
C LEU A 216 5.44 -31.48 11.58
N TRP A 217 5.85 -32.06 12.70
CA TRP A 217 6.81 -31.48 13.63
C TRP A 217 8.20 -32.04 13.39
N ILE A 218 9.18 -31.16 13.19
CA ILE A 218 10.53 -31.56 12.74
C ILE A 218 11.58 -30.93 13.66
N VAL A 219 12.54 -31.76 14.10
CA VAL A 219 13.77 -31.31 14.76
C VAL A 219 14.91 -31.52 13.79
N THR A 220 15.57 -30.46 13.35
CA THR A 220 16.73 -30.53 12.43
C THR A 220 18.03 -30.74 13.19
N THR A 221 19.09 -31.18 12.49
CA THR A 221 20.44 -31.31 13.06
C THR A 221 21.21 -29.99 13.10
N SER A 222 20.79 -29.00 12.33
CA SER A 222 21.50 -27.74 12.10
C SER A 222 20.59 -26.54 12.35
N ALA A 223 20.91 -25.75 13.38
CA ALA A 223 20.28 -24.44 13.62
C ALA A 223 20.89 -23.31 12.74
N TRP A 224 22.06 -23.57 12.15
CA TRP A 224 22.81 -22.57 11.39
C TRP A 224 22.13 -22.15 10.09
N LEU A 225 21.49 -23.10 9.39
CA LEU A 225 20.80 -22.82 8.13
C LEU A 225 19.52 -22.02 8.34
N SER A 226 18.78 -22.27 9.43
CA SER A 226 17.62 -21.45 9.78
C SER A 226 18.04 -20.05 10.22
N ILE A 227 19.12 -19.91 10.99
CA ILE A 227 19.67 -18.59 11.36
C ILE A 227 20.16 -17.84 10.12
N LEU A 228 20.89 -18.49 9.22
CA LEU A 228 21.37 -17.88 7.98
C LEU A 228 20.21 -17.41 7.09
N LEU A 229 19.15 -18.21 6.96
CA LEU A 229 17.96 -17.83 6.20
C LEU A 229 17.25 -16.62 6.83
N ILE A 230 17.12 -16.60 8.16
CA ILE A 230 16.54 -15.45 8.87
C ILE A 230 17.41 -14.19 8.66
N LEU A 231 18.74 -14.31 8.76
CA LEU A 231 19.67 -13.22 8.51
C LEU A 231 19.59 -12.71 7.06
N LEU A 232 19.46 -13.62 6.09
CA LEU A 232 19.28 -13.28 4.67
C LEU A 232 17.96 -12.53 4.44
N LEU A 233 16.87 -12.99 5.05
CA LEU A 233 15.56 -12.34 5.00
C LEU A 233 15.59 -10.93 5.63
N LEU A 234 16.26 -10.78 6.77
CA LEU A 234 16.44 -9.48 7.43
C LEU A 234 17.30 -8.53 6.58
N LEU A 235 18.36 -9.04 5.95
CA LEU A 235 19.20 -8.27 5.03
C LEU A 235 18.40 -7.81 3.80
N LEU A 236 17.59 -8.70 3.21
CA LEU A 236 16.72 -8.38 2.08
C LEU A 236 15.69 -7.31 2.45
N LEU A 237 15.08 -7.43 3.63
CA LEU A 237 14.14 -6.42 4.14
C LEU A 237 14.81 -5.06 4.33
N LEU A 238 16.02 -5.03 4.88
CA LEU A 238 16.81 -3.81 5.04
C LEU A 238 17.14 -3.15 3.69
N LEU A 239 17.53 -3.94 2.68
CA LEU A 239 17.78 -3.48 1.32
C LEU A 239 16.51 -2.88 0.67
N LEU A 240 15.35 -3.52 0.87
CA LEU A 240 14.08 -3.02 0.37
C LEU A 240 13.70 -1.67 1.01
N LEU A 241 13.89 -1.55 2.33
CA LEU A 241 13.66 -0.31 3.07
C LEU A 241 14.58 0.82 2.59
N LEU A 242 15.86 0.52 2.34
CA LEU A 242 16.82 1.49 1.81
C LEU A 242 16.43 1.96 0.40
N LEU A 243 16.00 1.03 -0.47
CA LEU A 243 15.52 1.35 -1.81
C LEU A 243 14.28 2.25 -1.78
N LEU A 244 13.34 1.96 -0.88
CA LEU A 244 12.15 2.78 -0.68
C LEU A 244 12.50 4.20 -0.21
N LEU A 245 13.45 4.33 0.71
CA LEU A 245 13.94 5.63 1.18
C LEU A 245 14.59 6.44 0.05
N LEU A 246 15.41 5.78 -0.78
CA LEU A 246 16.05 6.41 -1.94
C LEU A 246 15.01 6.91 -2.96
N LEU A 247 13.97 6.10 -3.22
CA LEU A 247 12.87 6.48 -4.11
C LEU A 247 12.11 7.69 -3.58
N LEU A 248 11.83 7.73 -2.28
CA LEU A 248 11.16 8.86 -1.62
C LEU A 248 12.00 10.15 -1.72
N LEU A 249 13.31 10.04 -1.52
CA LEU A 249 14.25 11.16 -1.65
C LEU A 249 14.28 11.69 -3.09
N LEU A 250 14.31 10.79 -4.09
CA LEU A 250 14.27 11.18 -5.50
C LEU A 250 12.96 11.89 -5.86
N LEU A 251 11.82 11.41 -5.36
CA LEU A 251 10.52 12.04 -5.56
C LEU A 251 10.47 13.45 -4.93
N LEU A 252 11.02 13.60 -3.73
CA LEU A 252 11.12 14.90 -3.05
C LEU A 252 11.99 15.88 -3.85
N LEU A 253 13.13 15.43 -4.38
CA LEU A 253 14.00 16.25 -5.22
C LEU A 253 13.30 16.68 -6.51
N LEU A 254 12.57 15.77 -7.16
CA LEU A 254 11.79 16.07 -8.37
C LEU A 254 10.68 17.10 -8.08
N LEU A 255 10.00 16.98 -6.94
CA LEU A 255 8.99 17.94 -6.51
C LEU A 255 9.60 19.34 -6.27
N LEU A 256 10.76 19.39 -5.62
CA LEU A 256 11.48 20.65 -5.38
C LEU A 256 11.92 21.31 -6.71
N LEU A 257 12.40 20.51 -7.67
CA LEU A 257 12.77 20.99 -8.99
C LEU A 257 11.56 21.54 -9.76
N LEU A 258 10.42 20.85 -9.70
CA LEU A 258 9.17 21.31 -10.31
C LEU A 258 8.70 22.64 -9.70
N LEU A 259 8.78 22.77 -8.38
CA LEU A 259 8.43 24.02 -7.68
C LEU A 259 9.34 25.17 -8.10
N LEU A 260 10.65 24.92 -8.22
CA LEU A 260 11.62 25.91 -8.68
C LEU A 260 11.33 26.35 -10.12
N LEU A 261 11.00 25.41 -11.01
CA LEU A 261 10.63 25.71 -12.40
C LEU A 261 9.36 26.55 -12.47
N LEU A 262 8.34 26.23 -11.66
CA LEU A 262 7.11 27.00 -11.57
C LEU A 262 7.37 28.43 -11.09
N LEU A 263 8.23 28.60 -10.07
CA LEU A 263 8.63 29.90 -9.56
C LEU A 263 9.34 30.74 -10.64
N LEU A 264 10.26 30.12 -11.39
CA LEU A 264 10.96 30.78 -12.49
C LEU A 264 9.99 31.22 -13.60
N LEU A 265 9.04 30.37 -13.97
CA LEU A 265 8.01 30.69 -14.96
C LEU A 265 7.13 31.86 -14.49
N LEU A 266 6.74 31.88 -13.22
CA LEU A 266 5.98 32.98 -12.63
C LEU A 266 6.75 34.30 -12.68
N LEU A 267 8.05 34.27 -12.35
CA LEU A 267 8.92 35.45 -12.41
C LEU A 267 9.04 35.98 -13.85
N LEU A 268 9.20 35.09 -14.83
CA LEU A 268 9.26 35.46 -16.25
C LEU A 268 7.95 36.11 -16.72
N LEU A 269 6.81 35.55 -16.32
CA LEU A 269 5.49 36.10 -16.65
C LEU A 269 5.29 37.49 -16.04
N LEU A 270 5.73 37.68 -14.78
CA LEU A 270 5.68 38.98 -14.11
C LEU A 270 6.53 40.02 -14.83
N LEU A 271 7.75 39.64 -15.26
CA LEU A 271 8.64 40.52 -16.02
C LEU A 271 8.03 40.91 -17.37
N LEU A 272 7.45 39.95 -18.09
CA LEU A 272 6.78 40.21 -19.36
C LEU A 272 5.60 41.18 -19.19
N LEU A 273 4.80 41.00 -18.13
CA LEU A 273 3.69 41.90 -17.83
C LEU A 273 4.19 43.32 -17.52
N LEU A 274 5.26 43.45 -16.73
CA LEU A 274 5.85 44.76 -16.42
C LEU A 274 6.32 45.48 -17.71
N LEU A 275 6.94 44.74 -18.63
CA LEU A 275 7.36 45.27 -19.92
C LEU A 275 6.17 45.73 -20.77
N LEU A 276 5.09 44.93 -20.81
CA LEU A 276 3.87 45.29 -21.54
C LEU A 276 3.22 46.56 -20.95
N LEU A 277 3.17 46.68 -19.62
CA LEU A 277 2.64 47.86 -18.93
C LEU A 277 3.48 49.11 -19.25
N LEU A 278 4.81 48.97 -19.27
CA LEU A 278 5.71 50.06 -19.64
C LEU A 278 5.50 50.51 -21.09
N LEU A 279 5.35 49.56 -22.02
CA LEU A 279 5.07 49.87 -23.42
C LEU A 279 3.72 50.58 -23.59
N LEU A 280 2.68 50.13 -22.88
CA LEU A 280 1.37 50.76 -22.89
C LEU A 280 1.44 52.20 -22.35
N LEU A 281 2.18 52.42 -21.26
CA LEU A 281 2.38 53.75 -20.70
C LEU A 281 3.09 54.68 -21.69
N LEU A 282 4.12 54.18 -22.38
CA LEU A 282 4.84 54.94 -23.41
C LEU A 282 3.93 55.30 -24.59
N LEU A 283 3.09 54.37 -25.04
CA LEU A 283 2.13 54.60 -26.12
C LEU A 283 1.09 55.66 -25.72
N LEU A 284 0.58 55.60 -24.49
CA LEU A 284 -0.36 56.59 -23.96
C LEU A 284 0.28 57.99 -23.89
N LEU A 285 1.53 58.08 -23.44
CA LEU A 285 2.28 59.33 -23.41
C LEU A 285 2.47 59.92 -24.82
N LEU A 286 2.80 59.08 -25.81
CA LEU A 286 2.93 59.50 -27.20
C LEU A 286 1.61 60.01 -27.78
N LEU A 287 0.50 59.31 -27.51
CA LEU A 287 -0.83 59.72 -27.95
C LEU A 287 -1.24 61.07 -27.33
N LEU A 288 -0.95 61.27 -26.04
CA LEU A 288 -1.19 62.54 -25.36
C LEU A 288 -0.38 63.68 -25.99
N LEU A 289 0.89 63.44 -26.30
CA LEU A 289 1.74 64.43 -26.96
C LEU A 289 1.23 64.79 -28.36
N LEU A 290 0.80 63.80 -29.15
CA LEU A 290 0.22 64.00 -30.48
C LEU A 290 -1.06 64.83 -30.41
N LEU A 291 -1.93 64.52 -29.45
CA LEU A 291 -3.16 65.26 -29.23
C LEU A 291 -2.90 66.72 -28.83
N LEU A 292 -1.92 66.96 -27.95
CA LEU A 292 -1.49 68.31 -27.58
C LEU A 292 -0.98 69.09 -28.80
N LEU A 293 -0.21 68.43 -29.67
CA LEU A 293 0.29 69.01 -30.92
C LEU A 293 -0.85 69.37 -31.89
N LEU A 294 -1.83 68.47 -32.06
CA LEU A 294 -2.99 68.71 -32.91
C LEU A 294 -3.81 69.90 -32.40
N LEU A 295 -3.99 70.00 -31.08
CA LEU A 295 -4.70 71.12 -30.47
C LEU A 295 -3.98 72.45 -30.71
N LEU A 296 -2.64 72.45 -30.57
CA LEU A 296 -1.82 73.62 -30.86
C LEU A 296 -1.96 74.05 -32.33
N LEU A 297 -1.99 73.09 -33.27
CA LEU A 297 -2.19 73.37 -34.69
C LEU A 297 -3.58 73.94 -34.99
N LEU A 298 -4.63 73.39 -34.37
CA LEU A 298 -6.00 73.90 -34.50
C LEU A 298 -6.12 75.32 -33.96
N LEU A 299 -5.50 75.61 -32.82
CA LEU A 299 -5.42 76.95 -32.26
C LEU A 299 -4.76 77.92 -33.23
N LEU A 300 -3.63 77.53 -33.84
CA LEU A 300 -2.94 78.33 -34.86
C LEU A 300 -3.81 78.58 -36.09
N LEU A 301 -4.53 77.57 -36.59
CA LEU A 301 -5.44 77.70 -37.73
C LEU A 301 -6.59 78.67 -37.41
N LEU A 302 -7.16 78.60 -36.21
CA LEU A 302 -8.22 79.49 -35.79
C LEU A 302 -7.74 80.95 -35.67
N LEU A 303 -6.53 81.16 -35.13
CA LEU A 303 -5.88 82.48 -35.12
C LEU A 303 -5.70 83.02 -36.56
N LEU A 304 -5.34 82.17 -37.52
CA LEU A 304 -5.19 82.54 -38.93
C LEU A 304 -6.54 82.92 -39.57
N LEU A 305 -7.60 82.15 -39.29
CA LEU A 305 -8.96 82.39 -39.78
C LEU A 305 -9.56 83.68 -39.20
N LEU A 306 -9.31 83.98 -37.92
CA LEU A 306 -9.74 85.27 -37.35
C LEU A 306 -8.98 86.45 -37.96
N SER A 307 -7.69 86.29 -38.26
CA SER A 307 -6.90 87.30 -38.97
C SER A 307 -7.46 87.56 -40.38
N SER A 308 -7.83 86.51 -41.12
CA SER A 308 -8.39 86.67 -42.48
C SER A 308 -9.82 87.24 -42.49
N TYR A 309 -10.68 86.83 -41.55
CA TYR A 309 -12.00 87.43 -41.37
C TYR A 309 -11.89 88.93 -41.06
N TYR A 310 -10.97 89.31 -40.16
CA TYR A 310 -10.74 90.71 -39.82
C TYR A 310 -10.19 91.52 -41.01
N TYR A 311 -9.27 90.94 -41.80
CA TYR A 311 -8.78 91.55 -43.03
C TYR A 311 -9.95 91.83 -44.00
N TYR A 312 -10.86 90.88 -44.16
CA TYR A 312 -12.06 91.03 -44.99
C TYR A 312 -13.04 92.09 -44.45
N TYR A 313 -13.27 92.13 -43.13
CA TYR A 313 -14.13 93.12 -42.46
C TYR A 313 -13.56 94.55 -42.55
N SER A 314 -12.23 94.69 -42.45
CA SER A 314 -11.52 95.96 -42.60
C SER A 314 -11.58 96.49 -44.03
N CYS A 315 -11.49 95.62 -45.04
CA CYS A 315 -11.69 95.99 -46.45
C CYS A 315 -13.12 96.46 -46.76
N TYR A 316 -14.14 95.90 -46.10
CA TYR A 316 -15.53 96.32 -46.27
C TYR A 316 -15.78 97.74 -45.72
N TYR A 317 -15.12 98.11 -44.61
CA TYR A 317 -15.15 99.49 -44.09
C TYR A 317 -14.25 100.46 -44.88
N TYR A 318 -13.15 100.00 -45.46
CA TYR A 318 -12.29 100.82 -46.31
C TYR A 318 -12.98 101.28 -47.61
N TYR A 319 -13.89 100.46 -48.17
CA TYR A 319 -14.75 100.86 -49.29
C TYR A 319 -15.88 101.83 -48.87
N SER A 320 -16.21 101.92 -47.58
CA SER A 320 -17.18 102.90 -47.07
C SER A 320 -16.54 104.25 -46.69
N TYR A 321 -15.21 104.34 -46.53
CA TYR A 321 -14.54 105.54 -46.00
C TYR A 321 -13.73 106.35 -47.04
N TYR A 322 -13.28 105.75 -48.15
CA TYR A 322 -12.61 106.49 -49.24
C TYR A 322 -13.58 107.18 -50.24
N SER A 323 -14.78 107.53 -49.78
CA SER A 323 -15.60 108.59 -50.41
C SER A 323 -15.48 109.95 -49.71
N TYR A 324 -14.71 110.11 -48.62
CA TYR A 324 -14.59 111.42 -47.97
C TYR A 324 -13.17 111.76 -47.49
N SER A 325 -12.60 112.75 -48.20
CA SER A 325 -11.87 113.89 -47.63
C SER A 325 -10.33 113.85 -47.65
N CYS A 326 -9.80 114.33 -48.78
CA CYS A 326 -8.65 115.22 -48.87
C CYS A 326 -8.68 116.36 -47.84
N TYR A 327 -7.53 116.73 -47.24
CA TYR A 327 -6.88 118.06 -47.36
C TYR A 327 -5.82 118.38 -46.29
N TYR A 328 -4.75 119.08 -46.73
CA TYR A 328 -3.83 120.02 -46.02
C TYR A 328 -2.87 119.43 -44.95
N TYR A 329 -1.59 119.82 -44.75
CA TYR A 329 -0.56 120.64 -45.44
C TYR A 329 0.72 120.68 -44.54
N TYR A 330 1.92 120.67 -45.16
CA TYR A 330 3.13 121.48 -44.88
C TYR A 330 4.06 121.40 -43.61
N SER A 331 5.35 121.14 -43.89
CA SER A 331 6.59 121.95 -43.62
C SER A 331 7.60 121.70 -42.45
N CYS A 332 8.88 122.04 -42.77
CA CYS A 332 10.15 122.24 -42.00
C CYS A 332 11.05 121.00 -41.72
N TYR A 333 12.31 120.80 -42.19
CA TYR A 333 13.60 121.51 -42.48
C TYR A 333 14.61 121.69 -41.29
N TYR A 334 15.75 120.97 -41.39
CA TYR A 334 17.17 121.20 -40.96
C TYR A 334 17.65 121.39 -39.49
N SER A 335 18.58 120.48 -39.10
CA SER A 335 19.92 120.66 -38.47
C SER A 335 20.19 121.04 -36.98
N PHE A 336 21.25 120.36 -36.49
CA PHE A 336 22.28 120.71 -35.49
C PHE A 336 22.38 119.93 -34.15
N TYR A 337 23.65 119.70 -33.81
CA TYR A 337 24.32 118.79 -32.87
C TYR A 337 24.14 119.06 -31.35
N TYR A 338 24.22 117.97 -30.56
CA TYR A 338 24.54 117.81 -29.10
C TYR A 338 23.72 118.63 -28.07
N SER A 339 23.42 118.20 -26.85
CA SER A 339 23.79 117.04 -26.01
C SER A 339 22.85 117.02 -24.79
N TRP A 340 22.54 115.81 -24.33
CA TRP A 340 22.18 115.39 -22.96
C TRP A 340 20.82 115.68 -22.30
N ARG A 341 20.18 114.53 -22.04
CA ARG A 341 19.33 114.11 -20.90
C ARG A 341 17.86 114.51 -20.81
N SER A 342 17.08 113.46 -21.08
CA SER A 342 16.08 112.83 -20.21
C SER A 342 14.60 113.17 -20.39
N SER A 343 13.91 112.08 -20.74
CA SER A 343 12.55 111.68 -20.36
C SER A 343 11.37 112.17 -21.20
N SER A 344 10.94 111.20 -22.02
CA SER A 344 9.57 110.66 -22.07
C SER A 344 8.52 111.45 -22.82
N TYR A 345 8.24 111.00 -24.06
CA TYR A 345 6.92 111.10 -24.67
C TYR A 345 6.51 109.78 -25.31
N HIS A 346 5.24 109.43 -25.09
CA HIS A 346 4.55 108.22 -25.50
C HIS A 346 3.86 108.41 -26.86
N SER A 347 3.72 107.27 -27.57
CA SER A 347 2.59 106.91 -28.47
C SER A 347 2.52 107.61 -29.84
N SER A 348 2.11 107.00 -30.94
CA SER A 348 1.44 105.71 -31.16
C SER A 348 1.37 105.43 -32.67
N TYR A 349 2.02 104.38 -33.15
CA TYR A 349 1.66 103.67 -34.39
C TYR A 349 2.11 102.21 -34.24
N ASN A 350 1.37 101.44 -33.46
CA ASN A 350 1.53 99.99 -33.38
C ASN A 350 0.22 99.30 -32.97
N SER A 351 -0.92 99.80 -33.47
CA SER A 351 -2.27 99.49 -32.98
C SER A 351 -3.13 98.70 -33.97
N SER A 352 -2.53 97.82 -34.78
CA SER A 352 -3.29 96.83 -35.56
C SER A 352 -2.88 95.37 -35.26
N CYS A 353 -1.74 95.16 -34.58
CA CYS A 353 -1.34 93.83 -34.10
C CYS A 353 -1.77 93.54 -32.65
N HIS A 354 -2.06 94.56 -31.84
CA HIS A 354 -2.34 94.40 -30.40
C HIS A 354 -3.81 94.11 -30.06
N SER A 355 -4.76 94.51 -30.92
CA SER A 355 -6.19 94.26 -30.70
C SER A 355 -6.62 92.82 -31.01
N VAL A 356 -5.87 92.12 -31.87
CA VAL A 356 -6.08 90.69 -32.19
C VAL A 356 -5.75 89.79 -30.99
N LEU A 357 -4.72 90.14 -30.23
CA LEU A 357 -4.30 89.36 -29.06
C LEU A 357 -5.30 89.45 -27.90
N LEU A 358 -6.06 90.55 -27.80
CA LEU A 358 -6.95 90.83 -26.67
C LEU A 358 -8.39 90.32 -26.84
N LEU A 359 -8.85 90.03 -28.06
CA LEU A 359 -10.23 89.54 -28.32
C LEU A 359 -10.30 88.05 -28.68
N VAL A 360 -9.24 87.49 -29.25
CA VAL A 360 -9.19 86.06 -29.65
C VAL A 360 -8.86 85.16 -28.46
N VAL A 361 -7.95 85.61 -27.59
CA VAL A 361 -7.51 84.84 -26.42
C VAL A 361 -8.65 84.56 -25.42
N PRO A 362 -9.57 85.49 -25.08
CA PRO A 362 -10.63 85.21 -24.12
C PRO A 362 -11.80 84.38 -24.65
N LEU A 363 -11.97 84.26 -25.98
CA LEU A 363 -13.09 83.52 -26.58
C LEU A 363 -12.69 82.09 -26.98
N VAL A 364 -11.45 81.92 -27.45
CA VAL A 364 -10.92 80.63 -27.90
C VAL A 364 -10.39 79.79 -26.74
N LEU A 365 -9.71 80.41 -25.78
CA LEU A 365 -9.12 79.70 -24.64
C LEU A 365 -10.16 78.96 -23.78
N PRO A 366 -11.35 79.53 -23.45
CA PRO A 366 -12.36 78.80 -22.70
C PRO A 366 -13.05 77.73 -23.55
N LEU A 367 -13.28 77.97 -24.85
CA LEU A 367 -13.93 76.99 -25.73
C LEU A 367 -13.03 75.76 -25.93
N VAL A 368 -11.72 75.98 -26.08
CA VAL A 368 -10.71 74.91 -26.13
C VAL A 368 -10.63 74.18 -24.78
N LEU A 369 -10.60 74.89 -23.65
CA LEU A 369 -10.62 74.25 -22.32
C LEU A 369 -11.90 73.42 -22.09
N LEU A 370 -13.06 73.94 -22.49
CA LEU A 370 -14.37 73.34 -22.25
C LEU A 370 -14.68 72.19 -23.21
N LEU A 371 -14.07 72.13 -24.40
CA LEU A 371 -14.28 71.04 -25.36
C LEU A 371 -13.22 69.93 -25.21
N VAL A 372 -11.96 70.29 -24.95
CA VAL A 372 -10.84 69.33 -24.89
C VAL A 372 -10.83 68.59 -23.55
N VAL A 373 -10.99 69.29 -22.42
CA VAL A 373 -10.88 68.67 -21.10
C VAL A 373 -11.95 67.58 -20.87
N PRO A 374 -13.25 67.81 -21.13
CA PRO A 374 -14.27 66.78 -20.91
C PRO A 374 -14.39 65.75 -22.03
N LEU A 375 -13.71 65.90 -23.18
CA LEU A 375 -13.66 64.83 -24.19
C LEU A 375 -12.45 63.90 -23.97
N VAL A 376 -11.32 64.46 -23.55
CA VAL A 376 -10.04 63.75 -23.41
C VAL A 376 -9.94 63.05 -22.06
N LEU A 377 -10.38 63.70 -20.97
CA LEU A 377 -10.29 63.13 -19.63
C LEU A 377 -11.15 61.86 -19.46
N PRO A 378 -12.41 61.80 -19.93
CA PRO A 378 -13.21 60.58 -19.85
C PRO A 378 -12.74 59.51 -20.82
N LEU A 379 -12.17 59.87 -21.98
CA LEU A 379 -11.63 58.89 -22.92
C LEU A 379 -10.38 58.21 -22.35
N ILE A 380 -9.50 58.95 -21.67
CA ILE A 380 -8.36 58.38 -20.93
C ILE A 380 -8.86 57.52 -19.78
N LEU A 381 -9.86 57.97 -19.00
CA LEU A 381 -10.43 57.19 -17.91
C LEU A 381 -11.12 55.90 -18.41
N LEU A 382 -11.84 55.96 -19.53
CA LEU A 382 -12.60 54.85 -20.11
C LEU A 382 -11.71 53.88 -20.91
N LEU A 383 -10.54 54.30 -21.39
CA LEU A 383 -9.62 53.41 -22.13
C LEU A 383 -8.55 52.79 -21.20
N VAL A 384 -8.05 53.55 -20.22
CA VAL A 384 -6.96 53.11 -19.33
C VAL A 384 -7.50 52.28 -18.16
N VAL A 385 -8.62 52.67 -17.54
CA VAL A 385 -9.14 51.98 -16.34
C VAL A 385 -9.62 50.56 -16.66
N PRO A 386 -10.49 50.29 -17.66
CA PRO A 386 -10.95 48.92 -17.92
C PRO A 386 -9.93 48.03 -18.62
N LEU A 387 -8.79 48.56 -19.09
CA LEU A 387 -7.70 47.75 -19.67
C LEU A 387 -6.62 47.41 -18.64
N VAL A 388 -6.28 48.36 -17.74
CA VAL A 388 -5.23 48.17 -16.72
C VAL A 388 -5.77 47.51 -15.45
N LEU A 389 -7.00 47.85 -15.02
CA LEU A 389 -7.56 47.38 -13.76
C LEU A 389 -7.84 45.85 -13.73
N PRO A 390 -8.42 45.21 -14.77
CA PRO A 390 -8.63 43.76 -14.77
C PRO A 390 -7.35 42.96 -15.03
N LEU A 391 -6.28 43.59 -15.54
CA LEU A 391 -4.99 42.93 -15.79
C LEU A 391 -4.08 42.98 -14.56
N VAL A 392 -4.13 44.07 -13.78
CA VAL A 392 -3.27 44.30 -12.60
C VAL A 392 -3.89 43.76 -11.30
N LEU A 393 -5.22 43.85 -11.12
CA LEU A 393 -5.88 43.38 -9.88
C LEU A 393 -5.72 41.89 -9.58
N PRO A 394 -5.85 40.95 -10.56
CA PRO A 394 -5.68 39.52 -10.28
C PRO A 394 -4.24 39.15 -9.92
N LEU A 395 -3.27 39.98 -10.31
CA LEU A 395 -1.84 39.68 -10.19
C LEU A 395 -1.18 40.32 -8.95
N VAL A 396 -1.65 41.49 -8.51
CA VAL A 396 -1.15 42.19 -7.31
C VAL A 396 -1.79 41.68 -6.02
N ARG A 397 -3.04 41.19 -6.09
CA ARG A 397 -3.82 40.72 -4.94
C ARG A 397 -3.18 39.55 -4.16
N PRO A 398 -2.48 38.58 -4.78
CA PRO A 398 -1.78 37.54 -4.04
C PRO A 398 -0.43 37.98 -3.45
N LEU A 399 0.21 39.01 -4.02
CA LEU A 399 1.60 39.39 -3.72
C LEU A 399 1.73 40.52 -2.67
N VAL A 400 0.79 41.48 -2.62
CA VAL A 400 0.93 42.70 -1.79
C VAL A 400 0.07 42.68 -0.51
N LEU A 401 -1.07 41.97 -0.51
CA LEU A 401 -1.93 41.86 0.66
C LEU A 401 -1.22 41.28 1.91
N PRO A 402 -0.27 40.32 1.79
CA PRO A 402 0.48 39.82 2.94
C PRO A 402 1.52 40.80 3.51
N LEU A 403 1.89 41.86 2.77
CA LEU A 403 3.00 42.76 3.14
C LEU A 403 2.57 44.13 3.70
N VAL A 404 1.32 44.58 3.47
CA VAL A 404 0.90 45.99 3.72
C VAL A 404 -0.15 46.14 4.84
N LEU A 405 -0.83 45.07 5.27
CA LEU A 405 -1.87 45.17 6.29
C LEU A 405 -1.36 44.79 7.68
N HIS A 406 -1.48 45.74 8.61
CA HIS A 406 -1.30 45.50 10.04
C HIS A 406 -2.21 44.32 10.48
N PRO A 407 -1.76 43.41 11.37
CA PRO A 407 -2.44 42.13 11.68
C PRO A 407 -3.93 42.24 12.05
N SER A 408 -4.37 43.40 12.53
CA SER A 408 -5.73 43.69 12.96
C SER A 408 -6.74 43.88 11.81
N TYR A 409 -6.33 44.32 10.61
CA TYR A 409 -7.23 44.47 9.45
C TYR A 409 -7.33 43.19 8.61
N TYR A 410 -6.27 42.38 8.59
CA TYR A 410 -6.29 41.05 7.97
C TYR A 410 -7.28 40.13 8.70
N SER A 411 -7.28 40.12 10.03
CA SER A 411 -8.15 39.25 10.83
C SER A 411 -9.65 39.54 10.64
N SER A 412 -10.06 40.82 10.54
CA SER A 412 -11.47 41.20 10.41
C SER A 412 -12.04 40.98 9.00
N TYR A 413 -11.24 41.25 7.95
CA TYR A 413 -11.63 40.98 6.56
C TYR A 413 -11.57 39.48 6.25
N HIS A 414 -10.57 38.76 6.77
CA HIS A 414 -10.45 37.30 6.62
C HIS A 414 -11.61 36.58 7.29
N SER A 415 -12.03 36.99 8.49
CA SER A 415 -13.15 36.35 9.22
C SER A 415 -14.51 36.56 8.55
N SER A 416 -14.80 37.79 8.06
CA SER A 416 -16.08 38.09 7.40
C SER A 416 -16.18 37.48 6.00
N TYR A 417 -15.09 37.52 5.22
CA TYR A 417 -15.06 36.92 3.89
C TYR A 417 -15.03 35.38 3.96
N LEU A 418 -14.22 34.77 4.84
CA LEU A 418 -14.28 33.32 5.05
C LEU A 418 -15.65 32.88 5.51
N SER A 419 -16.29 33.56 6.46
CA SER A 419 -17.62 33.15 6.93
C SER A 419 -18.66 33.17 5.79
N SER A 420 -18.64 34.19 4.93
CA SER A 420 -19.54 34.26 3.77
C SER A 420 -19.21 33.27 2.64
N TYR A 421 -17.92 33.05 2.35
CA TYR A 421 -17.45 32.14 1.31
C TYR A 421 -17.56 30.67 1.75
N TYR A 422 -17.19 30.33 2.99
CA TYR A 422 -17.39 28.99 3.55
C TYR A 422 -18.88 28.65 3.58
N SER A 423 -19.74 29.58 4.01
CA SER A 423 -21.19 29.32 4.06
C SER A 423 -21.79 29.13 2.67
N SER A 424 -21.35 29.89 1.65
CA SER A 424 -21.86 29.72 0.28
C SER A 424 -21.25 28.51 -0.44
N TYR A 425 -19.97 28.22 -0.24
CA TYR A 425 -19.25 27.09 -0.85
C TYR A 425 -19.63 25.74 -0.22
N LEU A 426 -19.76 25.63 1.10
CA LEU A 426 -20.23 24.39 1.75
C LEU A 426 -21.70 24.10 1.44
N SER A 427 -22.54 25.12 1.31
CA SER A 427 -23.97 24.91 1.05
C SER A 427 -24.29 24.53 -0.39
N SER A 428 -23.43 24.90 -1.36
CA SER A 428 -23.65 24.66 -2.79
C SER A 428 -22.73 23.61 -3.41
N TYR A 429 -21.44 23.62 -3.07
CA TYR A 429 -20.41 22.79 -3.70
C TYR A 429 -20.27 21.42 -3.03
N HIS A 430 -20.44 21.36 -1.69
CA HIS A 430 -20.26 20.10 -0.95
C HIS A 430 -21.35 19.06 -1.27
N PRO A 431 -22.66 19.40 -1.36
CA PRO A 431 -23.69 18.44 -1.75
C PRO A 431 -23.57 18.01 -3.22
N SER A 432 -23.20 18.93 -4.12
CA SER A 432 -23.11 18.67 -5.57
C SER A 432 -21.86 17.88 -5.95
N TYR A 433 -20.70 18.17 -5.34
CA TYR A 433 -19.48 17.40 -5.51
C TYR A 433 -19.57 16.03 -4.83
N TYR A 434 -20.12 15.95 -3.62
CA TYR A 434 -20.33 14.66 -2.95
C TYR A 434 -21.33 13.79 -3.73
N SER A 435 -22.45 14.33 -4.20
CA SER A 435 -23.42 13.57 -5.00
C SER A 435 -22.84 13.10 -6.34
N SER A 436 -22.09 13.96 -7.05
CA SER A 436 -21.55 13.63 -8.38
C SER A 436 -20.32 12.72 -8.33
N TYR A 437 -19.40 12.97 -7.39
CA TYR A 437 -18.19 12.17 -7.22
C TYR A 437 -18.53 10.82 -6.57
N HIS A 438 -19.39 10.80 -5.54
CA HIS A 438 -19.77 9.54 -4.89
C HIS A 438 -20.61 8.68 -5.83
N SER A 439 -21.56 9.24 -6.58
CA SER A 439 -22.34 8.45 -7.54
C SER A 439 -21.51 7.95 -8.73
N SER A 440 -20.61 8.77 -9.28
CA SER A 440 -19.78 8.38 -10.43
C SER A 440 -18.64 7.44 -10.06
N TYR A 441 -17.92 7.70 -8.97
CA TYR A 441 -16.83 6.85 -8.51
C TYR A 441 -17.36 5.53 -7.95
N TYR A 442 -18.40 5.56 -7.10
CA TYR A 442 -18.94 4.34 -6.52
C TYR A 442 -19.62 3.46 -7.59
N SER A 443 -20.38 4.04 -8.53
CA SER A 443 -20.97 3.25 -9.61
C SER A 443 -19.92 2.73 -10.60
N SER A 444 -18.92 3.52 -10.98
CA SER A 444 -17.91 3.08 -11.96
C SER A 444 -16.88 2.11 -11.36
N TYR A 445 -16.40 2.36 -10.14
CA TYR A 445 -15.43 1.50 -9.48
C TYR A 445 -16.09 0.19 -9.04
N LEU A 446 -17.27 0.24 -8.42
CA LEU A 446 -17.95 -0.97 -7.97
C LEU A 446 -18.48 -1.76 -9.16
N SER A 447 -19.00 -1.13 -10.22
CA SER A 447 -19.41 -1.88 -11.42
C SER A 447 -18.23 -2.45 -12.21
N SER A 448 -17.06 -1.78 -12.27
CA SER A 448 -15.88 -2.30 -12.98
C SER A 448 -15.14 -3.36 -12.18
N TYR A 449 -14.98 -3.17 -10.87
CA TYR A 449 -14.37 -4.15 -9.98
C TYR A 449 -15.25 -5.40 -9.86
N TYR A 450 -16.57 -5.24 -9.65
CA TYR A 450 -17.47 -6.39 -9.54
C TYR A 450 -17.61 -7.11 -10.88
N SER A 451 -17.75 -6.41 -12.02
CA SER A 451 -17.79 -7.08 -13.32
C SER A 451 -16.47 -7.75 -13.70
N SER A 452 -15.31 -7.15 -13.44
CA SER A 452 -14.02 -7.75 -13.82
C SER A 452 -13.58 -8.87 -12.87
N TYR A 453 -13.72 -8.67 -11.56
CA TYR A 453 -13.35 -9.66 -10.56
C TYR A 453 -14.34 -10.84 -10.57
N LEU A 454 -15.66 -10.57 -10.57
CA LEU A 454 -16.64 -11.64 -10.58
C LEU A 454 -16.59 -12.39 -11.90
N SER A 455 -16.46 -11.72 -13.06
CA SER A 455 -16.37 -12.41 -14.36
C SER A 455 -15.07 -13.20 -14.51
N SER A 456 -13.91 -12.69 -14.05
CA SER A 456 -12.65 -13.46 -14.08
C SER A 456 -12.65 -14.63 -13.08
N TYR A 457 -13.24 -14.46 -11.90
CA TYR A 457 -13.40 -15.53 -10.91
C TYR A 457 -14.39 -16.59 -11.40
N TYR A 458 -15.56 -16.19 -11.91
CA TYR A 458 -16.55 -17.13 -12.45
C TYR A 458 -16.01 -17.84 -13.68
N SER A 459 -15.40 -17.13 -14.64
CA SER A 459 -14.81 -17.75 -15.83
C SER A 459 -13.68 -18.70 -15.47
N SER A 460 -12.76 -18.35 -14.56
CA SER A 460 -11.65 -19.24 -14.16
C SER A 460 -12.14 -20.44 -13.34
N TYR A 461 -13.10 -20.25 -12.43
CA TYR A 461 -13.66 -21.32 -11.62
C TYR A 461 -14.53 -22.28 -12.46
N LEU A 462 -15.40 -21.77 -13.34
CA LEU A 462 -16.22 -22.60 -14.24
C LEU A 462 -15.43 -23.26 -15.36
N SER A 463 -14.31 -22.69 -15.83
CA SER A 463 -13.50 -23.32 -16.88
C SER A 463 -12.48 -24.34 -16.35
N SER A 464 -12.05 -24.23 -15.09
CA SER A 464 -11.06 -25.15 -14.49
C SER A 464 -11.66 -26.15 -13.51
N TYR A 465 -12.55 -25.72 -12.62
CA TYR A 465 -13.06 -26.53 -11.52
C TYR A 465 -14.30 -27.33 -11.93
N HIS A 466 -15.22 -26.71 -12.67
CA HIS A 466 -16.47 -27.38 -13.08
C HIS A 466 -16.24 -28.56 -14.04
N PRO A 467 -15.39 -28.50 -15.08
CA PRO A 467 -15.17 -29.63 -15.98
C PRO A 467 -14.34 -30.73 -15.31
N SER A 468 -13.41 -30.40 -14.41
CA SER A 468 -12.57 -31.38 -13.70
C SER A 468 -13.35 -32.09 -12.59
N TYR A 469 -14.20 -31.38 -11.86
CA TYR A 469 -15.12 -31.96 -10.89
C TYR A 469 -16.22 -32.78 -11.59
N TYR A 470 -16.87 -32.24 -12.62
CA TYR A 470 -17.88 -32.98 -13.37
C TYR A 470 -17.29 -34.22 -14.05
N SER A 471 -16.12 -34.13 -14.70
CA SER A 471 -15.48 -35.30 -15.33
C SER A 471 -15.05 -36.34 -14.30
N SER A 472 -14.52 -35.95 -13.14
CA SER A 472 -14.11 -36.91 -12.11
C SER A 472 -15.30 -37.55 -11.39
N TYR A 473 -16.32 -36.76 -11.06
CA TYR A 473 -17.53 -37.26 -10.40
C TYR A 473 -18.35 -38.13 -11.35
N HIS A 474 -18.62 -37.66 -12.57
CA HIS A 474 -19.37 -38.40 -13.58
C HIS A 474 -18.63 -39.69 -14.01
N SER A 475 -17.31 -39.67 -14.19
CA SER A 475 -16.53 -40.89 -14.45
C SER A 475 -16.58 -41.87 -13.29
N SER A 476 -16.50 -41.39 -12.04
CA SER A 476 -16.56 -42.27 -10.87
C SER A 476 -17.96 -42.88 -10.65
N TYR A 477 -19.01 -42.09 -10.89
CA TYR A 477 -20.40 -42.46 -10.66
C TYR A 477 -20.95 -43.35 -11.78
N HIS A 478 -20.59 -43.09 -13.04
CA HIS A 478 -20.90 -44.01 -14.14
C HIS A 478 -20.08 -45.29 -14.06
N SER A 479 -18.79 -45.24 -13.67
CA SER A 479 -18.00 -46.46 -13.49
C SER A 479 -18.54 -47.32 -12.35
N SER A 480 -19.01 -46.72 -11.26
CA SER A 480 -19.61 -47.48 -10.14
C SER A 480 -20.99 -48.03 -10.48
N LEU A 481 -21.87 -47.25 -11.14
CA LEU A 481 -23.18 -47.71 -11.59
C LEU A 481 -23.08 -48.81 -12.65
N TYR A 482 -22.20 -48.66 -13.66
CA TYR A 482 -22.00 -49.66 -14.70
C TYR A 482 -21.38 -50.96 -14.14
N SER A 483 -20.45 -50.85 -13.17
CA SER A 483 -19.90 -52.02 -12.46
C SER A 483 -20.96 -52.71 -11.60
N SER A 484 -21.87 -51.95 -10.99
CA SER A 484 -22.98 -52.50 -10.19
C SER A 484 -24.07 -53.15 -11.07
N TYR A 485 -24.33 -52.59 -12.25
CA TYR A 485 -25.26 -53.16 -13.22
C TYR A 485 -24.71 -54.46 -13.81
N GLN A 486 -23.42 -54.49 -14.22
CA GLN A 486 -22.71 -55.69 -14.69
C GLN A 486 -22.63 -56.78 -13.61
N SER A 487 -22.45 -56.44 -12.34
CA SER A 487 -22.50 -57.43 -11.25
C SER A 487 -23.92 -57.93 -10.99
N SER A 488 -24.95 -57.10 -11.14
CA SER A 488 -26.35 -57.55 -11.01
C SER A 488 -26.85 -58.38 -12.20
N SER A 489 -26.43 -58.11 -13.44
CA SER A 489 -26.80 -58.90 -14.63
C SER A 489 -26.01 -60.20 -14.74
N SER A 490 -24.77 -60.27 -14.23
CA SER A 490 -24.02 -61.53 -14.09
C SER A 490 -24.54 -62.44 -12.95
N TYR A 491 -25.29 -61.90 -11.99
CA TYR A 491 -26.04 -62.69 -11.01
C TYR A 491 -27.35 -63.27 -11.57
N GLN A 492 -27.97 -62.63 -12.58
CA GLN A 492 -29.12 -63.21 -13.29
C GLN A 492 -28.71 -64.24 -14.36
N SER A 493 -27.50 -64.16 -14.94
CA SER A 493 -27.01 -65.18 -15.87
C SER A 493 -26.35 -66.40 -15.21
N SER A 494 -26.10 -66.35 -13.90
CA SER A 494 -25.53 -67.47 -13.13
C SER A 494 -26.55 -68.24 -12.29
N SER A 495 -27.81 -67.80 -12.28
CA SER A 495 -28.92 -68.49 -11.60
C SER A 495 -29.80 -69.35 -12.52
N SER A 496 -29.48 -69.45 -13.81
CA SER A 496 -30.19 -70.33 -14.77
C SER A 496 -29.50 -71.66 -15.09
N ASP A 497 -28.25 -71.90 -14.67
CA ASP A 497 -27.45 -73.05 -15.14
C ASP A 497 -27.07 -74.07 -14.04
N GLN A 498 -27.87 -74.19 -12.97
CA GLN A 498 -27.76 -75.32 -12.05
C GLN A 498 -29.10 -76.02 -11.83
N SER A 499 -29.64 -76.59 -12.91
CA SER A 499 -30.57 -77.72 -12.82
C SER A 499 -30.43 -78.63 -14.04
N SER A 500 -29.30 -79.33 -14.15
CA SER A 500 -29.23 -80.57 -14.92
C SER A 500 -28.01 -81.40 -14.53
N SER A 501 -28.26 -82.71 -14.44
CA SER A 501 -27.34 -83.85 -14.44
C SER A 501 -26.53 -84.14 -13.17
N SER A 502 -27.09 -85.08 -12.39
CA SER A 502 -26.52 -86.39 -12.01
C SER A 502 -25.18 -86.47 -11.29
#